data_AF-A0A9E2IKI0-F1
#
_entry.id   AF-A0A9E2IKI0-F1
#
_cell.length_a   1.000
_cell.length_b   1.000
_cell.length_c   1.000
_cell.angle_alpha   90.00
_cell.angle_beta   90.00
_cell.angle_gamma   90.00
#
_symmetry.space_group_name_H-M   'P 1'
#
loop_
_entity.id
_entity.type
_entity.pdbx_description
1 polymer ?
#
loop_
_entity_poly.entity_id
_entity_poly.type
_entity_poly.pdbx_seq_one_letter_code
_entity_poly.pdbx_strand_id
1 'polypeptide(L)'
;MQRCKKCIMPSNYPGISFNEKGICNFCAAQMSPDVAKDAQEAFYNDFRNTVNNARGKGREYDCLISLSGGKDNVCRAYLGIRSIR
;
A
#
# COMPACT_ATOMS: atom_id res chain seq x y z
N MET A 1 29.32 2.16 -5.60
CA MET A 1 28.12 1.75 -4.82
C MET A 1 27.07 1.27 -5.81
N GLN A 2 26.68 -0.01 -5.76
CA GLN A 2 25.73 -0.59 -6.71
C GLN A 2 24.31 -0.10 -6.36
N ARG A 3 23.49 0.19 -7.38
CA ARG A 3 22.08 0.60 -7.22
C ARG A 3 21.19 -0.28 -8.08
N CYS A 4 19.98 -0.55 -7.59
CA CYS A 4 19.00 -1.31 -8.34
C CYS A 4 18.60 -0.55 -9.60
N LYS A 5 18.66 -1.20 -10.78
CA LYS A 5 18.24 -0.59 -12.04
C LYS A 5 16.75 -0.26 -12.10
N LYS A 6 15.91 -0.89 -11.26
CA LYS A 6 14.45 -0.70 -11.22
C LYS A 6 13.99 0.34 -10.18
N CYS A 7 14.57 0.34 -8.98
CA CYS A 7 14.08 1.16 -7.86
C CYS A 7 15.13 2.07 -7.22
N ILE A 8 16.31 2.24 -7.86
CA ILE A 8 17.45 3.07 -7.41
C ILE A 8 18.02 2.75 -6.02
N MET A 9 17.48 1.74 -5.33
CA MET A 9 17.87 1.38 -3.97
C MET A 9 19.35 0.99 -3.90
N PRO A 10 20.10 1.54 -2.94
CA PRO A 10 21.53 1.33 -2.83
C PRO A 10 21.87 -0.03 -2.21
N SER A 11 23.07 -0.52 -2.50
CA SER A 11 23.57 -1.81 -2.02
C SER A 11 23.88 -1.88 -0.53
N ASN A 12 23.84 -0.76 0.19
CA ASN A 12 24.00 -0.72 1.64
C ASN A 12 22.66 -0.83 2.39
N TYR A 13 21.54 -0.99 1.68
CA TYR A 13 20.25 -1.20 2.32
C TYR A 13 20.21 -2.58 3.02
N PRO A 14 19.78 -2.66 4.29
CA PRO A 14 19.77 -3.92 5.04
C PRO A 14 19.01 -5.04 4.30
N GLY A 15 19.65 -6.20 4.16
CA GLY A 15 19.04 -7.38 3.53
C GLY A 15 18.86 -7.29 2.01
N ILE A 16 19.49 -6.33 1.32
CA ILE A 16 19.44 -6.24 -0.14
C ILE A 16 20.41 -7.22 -0.80
N SER A 17 19.94 -7.93 -1.82
CA SER A 17 20.78 -8.73 -2.72
C SER A 17 20.42 -8.42 -4.16
N PHE A 18 21.38 -8.57 -5.08
CA PHE A 18 21.18 -8.26 -6.50
C PHE A 18 21.36 -9.52 -7.34
N ASN A 19 20.50 -9.67 -8.35
CA ASN A 19 20.71 -10.67 -9.39
C ASN A 19 21.69 -10.17 -10.47
N GLU A 20 22.07 -11.05 -11.40
CA GLU A 20 22.98 -10.76 -12.51
C GLU A 20 22.51 -9.59 -13.40
N LYS A 21 21.20 -9.35 -13.46
CA LYS A 21 20.62 -8.23 -14.22
C LYS A 21 20.76 -6.88 -13.50
N GLY A 22 21.23 -6.85 -12.26
CA GLY A 22 21.33 -5.66 -11.41
C GLY A 22 19.99 -5.25 -10.79
N ILE A 23 19.04 -6.18 -10.65
CA ILE A 23 17.74 -5.97 -10.00
C ILE A 23 17.83 -6.51 -8.57
N CYS A 24 17.35 -5.74 -7.59
CA CYS A 24 17.36 -6.18 -6.19
C CYS A 24 16.31 -7.27 -5.90
N ASN A 25 16.53 -8.07 -4.87
CA ASN A 25 15.62 -9.10 -4.36
C ASN A 25 14.20 -8.57 -4.12
N PHE A 26 14.04 -7.36 -3.58
CA PHE A 26 12.72 -6.76 -3.38
C PHE A 26 11.98 -6.48 -4.69
N CYS A 27 12.69 -6.06 -5.73
CA CYS A 27 12.13 -5.85 -7.06
C CYS A 27 11.86 -7.15 -7.80
N ALA A 28 12.69 -8.17 -7.57
CA ALA A 28 12.52 -9.50 -8.14
C ALA A 28 11.37 -10.26 -7.49
N ALA A 29 11.12 -10.04 -6.19
CA ALA A 29 10.03 -10.61 -5.42
C ALA A 29 8.68 -9.91 -5.64
N GLN A 30 8.61 -8.85 -6.46
CA GLN A 30 7.33 -8.22 -6.75
C GLN A 30 6.42 -9.21 -7.48
N MET A 31 5.20 -9.38 -6.94
CA MET A 31 4.13 -10.17 -7.55
C MET A 31 3.84 -9.69 -8.98
N SER A 32 3.34 -10.61 -9.81
CA SER A 32 2.92 -10.24 -11.16
C SER A 32 1.84 -9.14 -11.10
N PRO A 33 1.75 -8.28 -12.12
CA PRO A 33 0.80 -7.18 -12.13
C PRO A 33 -0.64 -7.61 -11.90
N ASP A 34 -1.02 -8.80 -12.39
CA ASP A 34 -2.38 -9.32 -12.26
C ASP A 34 -2.69 -9.71 -10.82
N VAL A 35 -1.78 -10.42 -10.15
CA VAL A 35 -1.97 -10.77 -8.73
C VAL A 35 -1.94 -9.53 -7.84
N ALA A 36 -1.16 -8.50 -8.21
CA ALA A 36 -1.18 -7.22 -7.52
C ALA A 36 -2.53 -6.48 -7.67
N LYS A 37 -3.18 -6.56 -8.85
CA LYS A 37 -4.52 -6.01 -9.07
C LYS A 37 -5.57 -6.73 -8.23
N ASP A 38 -5.56 -8.07 -8.24
CA ASP A 38 -6.52 -8.87 -7.49
C ASP A 38 -6.41 -8.56 -5.98
N ALA A 39 -5.19 -8.47 -5.45
CA ALA A 39 -4.95 -8.09 -4.06
C ALA A 39 -5.44 -6.66 -3.75
N GLN A 40 -5.25 -5.72 -4.68
CA GLN A 40 -5.72 -4.35 -4.53
C GLN A 40 -7.25 -4.27 -4.53
N GLU A 41 -7.92 -5.01 -5.41
CA GLU A 41 -9.38 -5.06 -5.48
C GLU A 41 -9.99 -5.72 -4.24
N ALA A 42 -9.40 -6.82 -3.77
CA ALA A 42 -9.79 -7.46 -2.51
C ALA A 42 -9.67 -6.50 -1.32
N PHE A 43 -8.56 -5.77 -1.20
CA PHE A 43 -8.36 -4.76 -0.16
C PHE A 43 -9.41 -3.64 -0.24
N TYR A 44 -9.71 -3.16 -1.45
CA TYR A 44 -10.68 -2.09 -1.65
C TYR A 44 -12.10 -2.53 -1.26
N ASN A 45 -12.48 -3.76 -1.61
CA ASN A 45 -13.77 -4.34 -1.25
C ASN A 45 -13.90 -4.52 0.27
N ASP A 46 -12.87 -5.04 0.93
CA ASP A 46 -12.84 -5.19 2.40
C ASP A 46 -12.94 -3.83 3.11
N PHE A 47 -12.19 -2.84 2.64
CA PHE A 47 -12.24 -1.48 3.16
C PHE A 47 -13.64 -0.87 3.01
N ARG A 48 -14.26 -1.02 1.83
CA ARG A 48 -15.61 -0.52 1.57
C ARG A 48 -16.65 -1.18 2.48
N ASN A 49 -16.55 -2.49 2.70
CA ASN A 49 -17.41 -3.22 3.62
C ASN A 49 -17.26 -2.72 5.06
N THR A 50 -16.02 -2.55 5.51
CA THR A 50 -15.72 -2.00 6.85
C THR A 50 -16.34 -0.63 7.06
N VAL A 51 -16.18 0.26 6.06
CA VAL A 51 -16.72 1.61 6.10
C VAL A 51 -18.26 1.62 6.10
N ASN A 52 -18.89 0.84 5.22
CA ASN A 52 -20.35 0.72 5.17
C ASN A 52 -20.92 0.17 6.49
N ASN A 53 -20.24 -0.77 7.12
CA ASN A 53 -20.64 -1.33 8.41
C ASN A 53 -20.47 -0.35 9.58
N ALA A 54 -19.59 0.64 9.46
CA ALA A 54 -19.36 1.63 10.50
C ALA A 54 -20.33 2.82 10.40
N ARG A 55 -20.73 3.20 9.17
CA ARG A 55 -21.52 4.41 8.90
C ARG A 55 -22.97 4.35 9.35
N GLY A 56 -23.53 5.54 9.60
CA GLY A 56 -24.98 5.72 9.74
C GLY A 56 -25.55 5.17 11.04
N LYS A 57 -24.70 4.98 12.05
CA LYS A 57 -25.07 4.41 13.36
C LYS A 57 -25.48 5.45 14.40
N GLY A 58 -25.86 6.66 13.97
CA GLY A 58 -26.30 7.75 14.85
C GLY A 58 -25.20 8.31 15.77
N ARG A 59 -23.93 8.15 15.40
CA ARG A 59 -22.77 8.70 16.11
C ARG A 59 -22.36 10.03 15.46
N GLU A 60 -21.72 10.91 16.22
CA GLU A 60 -21.19 12.18 15.68
C GLU A 60 -20.13 11.95 14.59
N TYR A 61 -19.30 10.90 14.75
CA TYR A 61 -18.29 10.50 13.78
C TYR A 61 -18.39 8.99 13.49
N ASP A 62 -18.31 8.62 12.21
CA ASP A 62 -18.33 7.23 11.76
C ASP A 62 -16.94 6.57 11.76
N CYS A 63 -15.86 7.36 11.62
CA CYS A 63 -14.49 6.85 11.53
C CYS A 63 -13.46 7.91 12.01
N LEU A 64 -12.38 7.44 12.65
CA LEU A 64 -11.21 8.24 13.00
C LEU A 64 -9.98 7.66 12.28
N ILE A 65 -9.21 8.51 11.60
CA ILE A 65 -7.98 8.11 10.92
C ILE A 65 -6.83 8.96 11.45
N SER A 66 -5.89 8.32 12.15
CA SER A 66 -4.66 8.96 12.60
C SER A 66 -3.65 9.03 11.46
N LEU A 67 -3.12 10.24 11.22
CA LEU A 67 -2.16 10.52 10.17
C LEU A 67 -0.79 10.83 10.77
N SER A 68 0.18 9.93 10.53
CA SER A 68 1.59 10.15 10.89
C SER A 68 2.44 10.67 9.73
N GLY A 69 1.83 10.87 8.54
CA GLY A 69 2.55 11.27 7.32
C GLY A 69 3.19 10.13 6.53
N GLY A 70 3.12 8.89 7.02
CA GLY A 70 3.54 7.71 6.25
C GLY A 70 2.64 7.48 5.04
N LYS A 71 3.23 7.07 3.91
CA LYS A 71 2.53 6.75 2.65
C LYS A 71 1.27 5.89 2.88
N ASP A 72 1.38 4.86 3.71
CA ASP A 72 0.28 3.90 3.91
C ASP A 72 -0.90 4.54 4.66
N ASN A 73 -0.63 5.37 5.68
CA ASN A 73 -1.66 6.09 6.43
C ASN A 73 -2.33 7.17 5.57
N VAL A 74 -1.56 7.85 4.72
CA VAL A 74 -2.08 8.85 3.77
C VAL A 74 -2.96 8.19 2.71
N CYS A 75 -2.54 7.05 2.15
CA CYS A 75 -3.36 6.27 1.22
C CYS A 75 -4.70 5.86 1.84
N ARG A 76 -4.70 5.37 3.08
CA ARG A 76 -5.93 4.96 3.78
C ARG A 76 -6.88 6.13 4.02
N ALA A 77 -6.36 7.28 4.45
CA ALA A 77 -7.19 8.48 4.61
C ALA A 77 -7.79 8.96 3.28
N TYR A 78 -6.99 8.96 2.22
CA TYR A 78 -7.45 9.35 0.88
C TYR A 78 -8.59 8.45 0.37
N LEU A 79 -8.42 7.12 0.49
CA LEU A 79 -9.46 6.16 0.10
C LEU A 79 -10.72 6.32 0.94
N GLY A 80 -10.57 6.50 2.27
CA GLY A 80 -11.68 6.78 3.17
C GLY A 80 -12.53 7.97 2.75
N ILE A 81 -11.90 9.10 2.46
CA ILE A 81 -12.59 10.32 1.99
C ILE A 81 -13.33 10.06 0.67
N ARG A 82 -12.73 9.34 -0.29
CA ARG A 82 -13.38 9.04 -1.58
C ARG A 82 -14.56 8.09 -1.45
N SER A 83 -14.53 7.16 -0.52
CA SER A 83 -15.66 6.25 -0.28
C SER A 83 -16.80 6.92 0.48
N ILE A 84 -16.60 8.11 1.08
CA ILE A 84 -17.63 8.90 1.80
C ILE A 84 -18.51 9.71 0.85
N ARG A 85 -18.02 10.02 -0.35
CA ARG A 85 -18.84 10.56 -1.44
C ARG A 85 -19.69 9.47 -2.08
#